data_AF-A0A661WQ99-F1
#
_entry.id   AF-A0A661WQ99-F1
#
_cell.length_a   1.000
_cell.length_b   1.000
_cell.length_c   1.000
_cell.angle_alpha   90.00
_cell.angle_beta   90.00
_cell.angle_gamma   90.00
#
_symmetry.space_group_name_H-M   'P 1'
#
loop_
_entity.id
_entity.type
_entity.pdbx_description
1 polymer ?
#
loop_
_entity_poly.entity_id
_entity_poly.type
_entity_poly.pdbx_seq_one_letter_code
_entity_poly.pdbx_strand_id
1 'polypeptide(L)'
;MIARISHISTFSSVAREHLRTLLLAEENLDKVKNDEEKYLLEEIVSKDAMIVILFSATALEAYIYDYAARYFSDSFVRNYIDKLDIIGKWVLIPRLITGKELPRDREWFFLLKEIIRKRNKLTHHKSSEIPSRVEYAKKHVEKLHDEGEQMIRMAKESIRLLDMVVDVITENNPNEYPWVETYFRKLDIEE
;
A
#
# COMPACT_ATOMS: atom_id res chain seq x y z
N MET A 1 -4.94 -5.93 25.27
CA MET A 1 -5.17 -4.77 24.37
C MET A 1 -3.88 -4.22 23.75
N ILE A 2 -2.72 -4.31 24.42
CA ILE A 2 -1.45 -3.69 24.00
C ILE A 2 -0.76 -4.36 22.78
N ALA A 3 -1.03 -5.63 22.46
CA ALA A 3 -0.36 -6.34 21.35
C ALA A 3 -0.96 -6.13 19.95
N ARG A 4 -2.20 -5.63 19.82
CA ARG A 4 -2.84 -5.42 18.49
C ARG A 4 -2.36 -4.17 17.78
N ILE A 5 -1.85 -3.21 18.55
CA ILE A 5 -1.47 -1.87 18.07
C ILE A 5 -0.13 -1.89 17.29
N SER A 6 0.71 -2.92 17.46
CA SER A 6 2.07 -2.89 16.90
C SER A 6 2.14 -3.10 15.40
N HIS A 7 1.41 -4.06 14.83
CA HIS A 7 1.68 -4.47 13.44
C HIS A 7 1.16 -3.49 12.38
N ILE A 8 -0.03 -2.92 12.56
CA ILE A 8 -0.60 -1.97 11.57
C ILE A 8 0.29 -0.72 11.47
N SER A 9 0.63 -0.13 12.63
CA SER A 9 1.51 1.04 12.70
C SER A 9 2.94 0.74 12.23
N THR A 10 3.45 -0.48 12.47
CA THR A 10 4.73 -0.91 11.90
C THR A 10 4.67 -0.95 10.38
N PHE A 11 3.62 -1.54 9.80
CA PHE A 11 3.51 -1.64 8.34
C PHE A 11 3.41 -0.27 7.67
N SER A 12 2.63 0.66 8.24
CA SER A 12 2.58 2.03 7.74
C SER A 12 3.91 2.76 7.91
N SER A 13 4.64 2.56 9.02
CA SER A 13 5.95 3.18 9.26
C SER A 13 6.96 2.73 8.22
N VAL A 14 7.09 1.41 8.01
CA VAL A 14 7.97 0.83 6.97
C VAL A 14 7.62 1.41 5.60
N ALA A 15 6.33 1.49 5.25
CA ALA A 15 5.94 2.07 3.97
C ALA A 15 6.36 3.55 3.85
N ARG A 16 6.22 4.36 4.91
CA ARG A 16 6.62 5.78 4.88
C ARG A 16 8.14 5.97 4.85
N GLU A 17 8.88 5.18 5.61
CA GLU A 17 10.35 5.20 5.64
C GLU A 17 10.92 4.86 4.25
N HIS A 18 10.43 3.80 3.62
CA HIS A 18 10.87 3.44 2.28
C HIS A 18 10.40 4.43 1.21
N LEU A 19 9.26 5.11 1.40
CA LEU A 19 8.90 6.21 0.49
C LEU A 19 9.92 7.35 0.57
N ARG A 20 10.42 7.70 1.77
CA ARG A 20 11.45 8.74 1.91
C ARG A 20 12.73 8.36 1.18
N THR A 21 13.20 7.13 1.36
CA THR A 21 14.40 6.62 0.66
C THR A 21 14.21 6.62 -0.85
N LEU A 22 13.04 6.18 -1.33
CA LEU A 22 12.66 6.23 -2.74
C LEU A 22 12.71 7.65 -3.30
N LEU A 23 12.12 8.63 -2.61
CA LEU A 23 12.06 10.02 -3.08
C LEU A 23 13.47 10.63 -3.17
N LEU A 24 14.32 10.35 -2.18
CA LEU A 24 15.72 10.78 -2.20
C LEU A 24 16.49 10.14 -3.36
N ALA A 25 16.28 8.86 -3.61
CA ALA A 25 16.93 8.17 -4.73
C ALA A 25 16.43 8.69 -6.09
N GLU A 26 15.12 8.89 -6.24
CA GLU A 26 14.48 9.45 -7.44
C GLU A 26 15.02 10.85 -7.76
N GLU A 27 15.15 11.73 -6.76
CA GLU A 27 15.68 13.08 -6.96
C GLU A 27 17.16 13.08 -7.41
N ASN A 28 17.93 12.07 -7.01
CA ASN A 28 19.35 11.96 -7.34
C ASN A 28 19.59 11.27 -8.69
N LEU A 29 18.64 10.49 -9.22
CA LEU A 29 18.79 9.79 -10.51
C LEU A 29 19.15 10.73 -11.66
N ASP A 30 18.55 11.91 -11.70
CA ASP A 30 18.79 12.90 -12.77
C ASP A 30 20.12 13.66 -12.60
N LYS A 31 20.72 13.61 -11.40
CA LYS A 31 21.93 14.36 -11.06
C LYS A 31 23.21 13.55 -11.28
N VAL A 32 23.09 12.23 -11.27
CA VAL A 32 24.22 11.30 -11.38
C VAL A 32 24.65 11.12 -12.83
N LYS A 33 25.96 11.21 -13.07
CA LYS A 33 26.58 11.00 -14.40
C LYS A 33 27.30 9.65 -14.52
N ASN A 34 27.51 8.96 -13.40
CA ASN A 34 28.19 7.67 -13.35
C ASN A 34 27.15 6.55 -13.52
N ASP A 35 27.36 5.67 -14.50
CA ASP A 35 26.48 4.55 -14.79
C ASP A 35 26.35 3.55 -13.62
N GLU A 36 27.42 3.31 -12.86
CA GLU A 36 27.38 2.41 -11.69
C GLU A 36 26.49 2.98 -10.57
N GLU A 37 26.64 4.27 -10.28
CA GLU A 37 25.85 4.95 -9.26
C GLU A 37 24.38 5.09 -9.69
N LYS A 38 24.15 5.35 -10.98
CA LYS A 38 22.80 5.36 -11.56
C LYS A 38 22.11 4.01 -11.40
N TYR A 39 22.80 2.92 -11.71
CA TYR A 39 22.26 1.56 -11.55
C TYR A 39 21.87 1.27 -10.08
N LEU A 40 22.70 1.66 -9.11
CA LEU A 40 22.40 1.50 -7.69
C LEU A 40 21.16 2.29 -7.27
N LEU A 41 21.01 3.52 -7.77
CA LEU A 41 19.82 4.34 -7.50
C LEU A 41 18.55 3.74 -8.13
N GLU A 42 18.63 3.23 -9.36
CA GLU A 42 17.51 2.55 -10.03
C GLU A 42 17.08 1.29 -9.25
N GLU A 43 18.04 0.54 -8.70
CA GLU A 43 17.76 -0.62 -7.85
C GLU A 43 17.05 -0.21 -6.55
N ILE A 44 17.52 0.85 -5.88
CA ILE A 44 16.88 1.41 -4.67
C ILE A 44 15.44 1.83 -4.98
N VAL A 45 15.24 2.63 -6.04
CA VAL A 45 13.92 3.12 -6.43
C VAL A 45 12.95 1.97 -6.71
N SER A 46 13.39 0.96 -7.47
CA SER A 46 12.56 -0.20 -7.80
C SER A 46 12.18 -1.01 -6.56
N LYS A 47 13.17 -1.34 -5.72
CA LYS A 47 12.98 -2.12 -4.49
C LYS A 47 12.08 -1.39 -3.51
N ASP A 48 12.34 -0.11 -3.24
CA ASP A 48 11.57 0.65 -2.27
C ASP A 48 10.15 0.91 -2.77
N ALA A 49 9.95 1.11 -4.07
CA ALA A 49 8.60 1.24 -4.63
C ALA A 49 7.76 -0.03 -4.36
N MET A 50 8.36 -1.21 -4.54
CA MET A 50 7.70 -2.47 -4.21
C MET A 50 7.39 -2.58 -2.72
N ILE A 51 8.35 -2.24 -1.85
CA ILE A 51 8.17 -2.29 -0.39
C ILE A 51 7.01 -1.38 0.03
N VAL A 52 6.98 -0.13 -0.44
CA VAL A 52 5.92 0.83 -0.13
C VAL A 52 4.55 0.25 -0.50
N ILE A 53 4.37 -0.24 -1.73
CA ILE A 53 3.10 -0.80 -2.20
C ILE A 53 2.67 -2.00 -1.36
N LEU A 54 3.59 -2.94 -1.10
CA LEU A 54 3.30 -4.16 -0.33
C LEU A 54 2.91 -3.84 1.12
N PHE A 55 3.67 -2.97 1.78
CA PHE A 55 3.46 -2.64 3.18
C PHE A 55 2.23 -1.74 3.39
N SER A 56 1.95 -0.80 2.48
CA SER A 56 0.70 -0.03 2.50
C SER A 56 -0.52 -0.93 2.33
N ALA A 57 -0.51 -1.84 1.34
CA ALA A 57 -1.61 -2.79 1.15
C ALA A 57 -1.80 -3.72 2.36
N THR A 58 -0.70 -4.17 2.97
CA THR A 58 -0.72 -4.99 4.18
C THR A 58 -1.26 -4.22 5.39
N ALA A 59 -0.90 -2.94 5.54
CA ALA A 59 -1.44 -2.08 6.59
C ALA A 59 -2.96 -1.91 6.45
N LEU A 60 -3.46 -1.71 5.22
CA LEU A 60 -4.90 -1.62 4.92
C LEU A 60 -5.64 -2.93 5.23
N GLU A 61 -5.06 -4.07 4.85
CA GLU A 61 -5.62 -5.40 5.13
C GLU A 61 -5.67 -5.69 6.63
N ALA A 62 -4.58 -5.42 7.35
CA ALA A 62 -4.49 -5.59 8.79
C ALA A 62 -5.46 -4.66 9.53
N TYR A 63 -5.58 -3.41 9.08
CA TYR A 63 -6.50 -2.44 9.66
C TYR A 63 -7.96 -2.87 9.54
N ILE A 64 -8.42 -3.22 8.33
CA ILE A 64 -9.83 -3.56 8.14
C ILE A 64 -10.22 -4.83 8.93
N TYR A 65 -9.28 -5.77 9.06
CA TYR A 65 -9.44 -6.92 9.94
C TYR A 65 -9.57 -6.49 11.41
N ASP A 66 -8.65 -5.65 11.92
CA ASP A 66 -8.67 -5.18 13.31
C ASP A 66 -9.94 -4.37 13.61
N TYR A 67 -10.39 -3.54 12.65
CA TYR A 67 -11.65 -2.82 12.75
C TYR A 67 -12.82 -3.78 12.94
N ALA A 68 -12.93 -4.85 12.15
CA ALA A 68 -13.96 -5.87 12.38
C ALA A 68 -13.82 -6.58 13.74
N ALA A 69 -12.59 -6.89 14.13
CA ALA A 69 -12.31 -7.66 15.33
C ALA A 69 -12.67 -6.90 16.62
N ARG A 70 -12.55 -5.57 16.60
CA ARG A 70 -12.95 -4.68 17.70
C ARG A 70 -14.47 -4.66 17.95
N TYR A 71 -15.30 -4.96 16.95
CA TYR A 71 -16.76 -4.94 17.07
C TYR A 71 -17.41 -6.33 17.19
N PHE A 72 -16.84 -7.37 16.58
CA PHE A 72 -17.45 -8.71 16.55
C PHE A 72 -16.70 -9.80 17.34
N SER A 73 -15.44 -9.58 17.71
CA SER A 73 -14.43 -10.57 18.18
C SER A 73 -13.60 -11.24 17.08
N ASP A 74 -12.36 -11.60 17.42
CA ASP A 74 -11.41 -12.25 16.50
C ASP A 74 -11.94 -13.58 15.97
N SER A 75 -12.59 -14.39 16.81
CA SER A 75 -13.13 -15.69 16.39
C SER A 75 -14.20 -15.51 15.32
N PHE A 76 -15.06 -14.50 15.47
CA PHE A 76 -16.06 -14.19 14.47
C PHE A 76 -15.42 -13.75 13.15
N VAL A 77 -14.46 -12.84 13.21
CA VAL A 77 -13.78 -12.34 12.00
C VAL A 77 -13.08 -13.48 11.26
N ARG A 78 -12.28 -14.31 11.94
CA ARG A 78 -11.56 -15.43 11.32
C ARG A 78 -12.49 -16.43 10.64
N ASN A 79 -13.61 -16.75 11.27
CA ASN A 79 -14.50 -17.81 10.78
C ASN A 79 -15.41 -17.35 9.63
N TYR A 80 -15.83 -16.07 9.64
CA TYR A 80 -16.90 -15.59 8.78
C TYR A 80 -16.52 -14.41 7.87
N ILE A 81 -15.63 -13.52 8.30
CA ILE A 81 -15.29 -12.30 7.55
C ILE A 81 -13.98 -12.46 6.77
N ASP A 82 -12.99 -13.16 7.33
CA ASP A 82 -11.63 -13.20 6.77
C ASP A 82 -11.51 -13.96 5.45
N LYS A 83 -12.55 -14.74 5.10
CA LYS A 83 -12.67 -15.44 3.81
C LYS A 83 -12.98 -14.51 2.63
N LEU A 84 -13.38 -13.26 2.92
CA LEU A 84 -13.60 -12.25 1.88
C LEU A 84 -12.26 -11.75 1.34
N ASP A 85 -12.26 -11.39 0.06
CA ASP A 85 -11.15 -10.65 -0.52
C ASP A 85 -11.05 -9.26 0.13
N ILE A 86 -9.89 -8.62 0.01
CA ILE A 86 -9.64 -7.33 0.68
C ILE A 86 -10.69 -6.30 0.27
N ILE A 87 -11.06 -6.23 -1.01
CA ILE A 87 -12.07 -5.28 -1.48
C ILE A 87 -13.43 -5.59 -0.85
N GLY A 88 -13.84 -6.86 -0.80
CA GLY A 88 -15.06 -7.30 -0.12
C GLY A 88 -15.07 -6.93 1.36
N LYS A 89 -13.94 -7.06 2.07
CA LYS A 89 -13.78 -6.62 3.46
C LYS A 89 -14.07 -5.12 3.62
N TRP A 90 -13.45 -4.27 2.80
CA TRP A 90 -13.65 -2.82 2.83
C TRP A 90 -15.06 -2.35 2.49
N VAL A 91 -15.82 -3.14 1.73
CA VAL A 91 -17.23 -2.84 1.43
C VAL A 91 -18.16 -3.33 2.55
N LEU A 92 -17.96 -4.56 3.02
CA LEU A 92 -18.92 -5.22 3.91
C LEU A 92 -18.75 -4.81 5.37
N ILE A 93 -17.52 -4.72 5.87
CA ILE A 93 -17.24 -4.50 7.30
C ILE A 93 -17.82 -3.17 7.80
N PRO A 94 -17.61 -2.01 7.13
CA PRO A 94 -18.21 -0.75 7.56
C PRO A 94 -19.74 -0.82 7.60
N ARG A 95 -20.36 -1.44 6.60
CA ARG A 95 -21.82 -1.62 6.55
C ARG A 95 -22.34 -2.48 7.68
N LEU A 96 -21.65 -3.55 8.05
CA LEU A 96 -22.03 -4.41 9.18
C LEU A 96 -21.89 -3.70 10.53
N ILE A 97 -20.91 -2.82 10.68
CA ILE A 97 -20.63 -2.11 11.93
C ILE A 97 -21.53 -0.88 12.10
N THR A 98 -21.64 -0.04 11.07
CA THR A 98 -22.29 1.28 11.15
C THR A 98 -23.68 1.32 10.52
N GLY A 99 -24.06 0.27 9.78
CA GLY A 99 -25.26 0.28 8.94
C GLY A 99 -25.13 1.14 7.69
N LYS A 100 -23.97 1.77 7.45
CA LYS A 100 -23.72 2.71 6.34
C LYS A 100 -22.59 2.20 5.45
N GLU A 101 -22.70 2.46 4.15
CA GLU A 101 -21.61 2.16 3.21
C GLU A 101 -20.58 3.29 3.20
N LEU A 102 -19.31 2.95 2.94
CA LEU A 102 -18.30 3.94 2.58
C LEU A 102 -18.58 4.47 1.17
N PRO A 103 -18.30 5.75 0.87
CA PRO A 103 -18.58 6.35 -0.44
C PRO A 103 -17.63 5.79 -1.52
N ARG A 104 -18.14 4.90 -2.38
CA ARG A 104 -17.34 4.15 -3.37
C ARG A 104 -17.09 4.89 -4.69
N ASP A 105 -17.73 6.03 -4.88
CA ASP A 105 -17.60 6.95 -6.02
C ASP A 105 -16.42 7.92 -5.86
N ARG A 106 -15.74 7.89 -4.72
CA ARG A 106 -14.58 8.73 -4.42
C ARG A 106 -13.26 8.05 -4.78
N GLU A 107 -12.23 8.87 -4.96
CA GLU A 107 -10.88 8.48 -5.40
C GLU A 107 -10.24 7.36 -4.53
N TRP A 108 -10.45 7.37 -3.20
CA TRP A 108 -9.86 6.38 -2.30
C TRP A 108 -10.23 4.94 -2.69
N PHE A 109 -11.46 4.71 -3.15
CA PHE A 109 -11.92 3.37 -3.49
C PHE A 109 -11.33 2.90 -4.82
N PHE A 110 -11.10 3.82 -5.76
CA PHE A 110 -10.36 3.54 -6.98
C PHE A 110 -8.91 3.17 -6.67
N LEU A 111 -8.22 3.99 -5.86
CA LEU A 111 -6.84 3.75 -5.44
C LEU A 111 -6.71 2.43 -4.69
N LEU A 112 -7.63 2.12 -3.77
CA LEU A 112 -7.65 0.85 -3.04
C LEU A 112 -7.65 -0.35 -4.00
N LYS A 113 -8.54 -0.36 -5.00
CA LYS A 113 -8.59 -1.44 -5.98
C LYS A 113 -7.29 -1.58 -6.75
N GLU A 114 -6.71 -0.46 -7.19
CA GLU A 114 -5.45 -0.45 -7.95
C GLU A 114 -4.26 -0.96 -7.12
N ILE A 115 -4.17 -0.53 -5.86
CA ILE A 115 -3.10 -0.95 -4.94
C ILE A 115 -3.22 -2.43 -4.61
N ILE A 116 -4.42 -2.95 -4.32
CA ILE A 116 -4.62 -4.38 -4.08
C ILE A 116 -4.31 -5.20 -5.33
N ARG A 117 -4.69 -4.72 -6.53
CA ARG A 117 -4.34 -5.35 -7.81
C ARG A 117 -2.83 -5.39 -8.02
N LYS A 118 -2.13 -4.28 -7.75
CA LYS A 118 -0.67 -4.20 -7.88
C LYS A 118 0.03 -5.11 -6.86
N ARG A 119 -0.40 -5.10 -5.59
CA ARG A 119 0.06 -6.03 -4.54
C ARG A 119 -0.03 -7.46 -5.03
N ASN A 120 -1.20 -7.88 -5.51
CA ASN A 120 -1.41 -9.25 -6.01
C ASN A 120 -0.48 -9.58 -7.19
N LYS A 121 -0.24 -8.64 -8.12
CA LYS A 121 0.71 -8.85 -9.23
C LYS A 121 2.14 -9.02 -8.73
N LEU A 122 2.57 -8.24 -7.72
CA LEU A 122 3.90 -8.34 -7.13
C LEU A 122 4.10 -9.64 -6.34
N THR A 123 3.10 -10.10 -5.58
CA THR A 123 3.21 -11.33 -4.77
C THR A 123 3.07 -12.61 -5.57
N HIS A 124 2.38 -12.56 -6.72
CA HIS A 124 2.16 -13.72 -7.59
C HIS A 124 2.97 -13.66 -8.89
N HIS A 125 4.07 -12.91 -8.89
CA HIS A 125 4.91 -12.76 -10.08
C HIS A 125 5.50 -14.12 -10.49
N LYS A 126 4.93 -14.75 -11.53
CA LYS A 126 5.59 -15.87 -12.21
C LYS A 126 6.71 -15.28 -13.07
N SER A 127 7.89 -15.88 -13.03
CA SER A 127 9.01 -15.45 -13.88
C SER A 127 8.60 -15.42 -15.36
N SER A 128 9.13 -14.44 -16.09
CA SER A 128 8.94 -14.32 -17.54
C SER A 128 10.29 -14.43 -18.23
N GLU A 129 10.37 -15.20 -19.31
CA GLU A 129 11.58 -15.35 -20.12
C GLU A 129 11.96 -14.03 -20.80
N ILE A 130 13.26 -13.75 -20.86
CA ILE A 130 13.79 -12.60 -21.61
C ILE A 130 13.71 -12.95 -23.11
N PRO A 131 13.06 -12.12 -23.95
CA PRO A 131 12.97 -12.39 -25.38
C PRO A 131 14.35 -12.51 -26.04
N SER A 132 14.57 -13.57 -26.81
CA SER A 132 15.88 -13.87 -27.42
C SER A 132 16.21 -13.03 -28.67
N ARG A 133 15.26 -12.24 -29.20
CA ARG A 133 15.49 -11.39 -30.39
C ARG A 133 15.67 -9.93 -29.99
N VAL A 134 16.66 -9.28 -30.61
CA VAL A 134 17.06 -7.88 -30.35
C VAL A 134 15.92 -6.86 -30.54
N GLU A 135 15.04 -7.07 -31.52
CA GLU A 135 13.86 -6.20 -31.73
C GLU A 135 12.85 -6.28 -30.58
N TYR A 136 12.67 -7.47 -30.00
CA TYR A 136 11.85 -7.65 -28.81
C TYR A 136 12.57 -7.17 -27.54
N ALA A 137 13.90 -7.15 -27.52
CA ALA A 137 14.68 -6.63 -26.40
C ALA A 137 14.48 -5.11 -26.22
N LYS A 138 14.48 -4.32 -27.31
CA LYS A 138 14.21 -2.86 -27.22
C LYS A 138 12.83 -2.55 -26.64
N LYS A 139 11.79 -3.20 -27.18
CA LYS A 139 10.41 -3.05 -26.68
C LYS A 139 10.26 -3.55 -25.24
N HIS A 140 11.04 -4.56 -24.85
CA HIS A 140 11.07 -5.05 -23.48
C HIS A 140 11.70 -4.02 -22.53
N VAL A 141 12.79 -3.37 -22.92
CA VAL A 141 13.43 -2.30 -22.13
C VAL A 141 12.50 -1.09 -21.96
N GLU A 142 11.85 -0.61 -23.02
CA GLU A 142 10.87 0.48 -22.93
C GLU A 142 9.73 0.13 -21.97
N LYS A 143 9.21 -1.10 -22.07
CA LYS A 143 8.16 -1.59 -21.17
C LYS A 143 8.63 -1.64 -19.71
N LEU A 144 9.87 -2.07 -19.44
CA LEU A 144 10.42 -2.10 -18.08
C LEU A 144 10.55 -0.70 -17.50
N HIS A 145 10.94 0.28 -18.33
CA HIS A 145 11.01 1.68 -17.93
C HIS A 145 9.63 2.23 -17.55
N ASP A 146 8.62 2.04 -18.41
CA ASP A 146 7.23 2.44 -18.14
C ASP A 146 6.68 1.75 -16.87
N GLU A 147 7.00 0.47 -16.67
CA GLU A 147 6.60 -0.28 -15.47
C GLU A 147 7.26 0.29 -14.21
N GLY A 148 8.52 0.74 -14.29
CA GLY A 148 9.26 1.41 -13.23
C GLY A 148 8.61 2.73 -12.80
N GLU A 149 8.34 3.64 -13.76
CA GLU A 149 7.64 4.90 -13.45
C GLU A 149 6.26 4.67 -12.84
N GLN A 150 5.54 3.65 -13.33
CA GLN A 150 4.26 3.26 -12.76
C GLN A 150 4.39 2.74 -11.32
N MET A 151 5.50 2.06 -10.97
CA MET A 151 5.73 1.61 -9.59
C MET A 151 5.98 2.80 -8.66
N ILE A 152 6.80 3.75 -9.06
CA ILE A 152 7.09 4.98 -8.29
C ILE A 152 5.79 5.74 -7.99
N ARG A 153 4.99 6.00 -9.04
CA ARG A 153 3.69 6.66 -8.89
C ARG A 153 2.76 5.88 -7.97
N MET A 154 2.68 4.56 -8.14
CA MET A 154 1.83 3.72 -7.29
C MET A 154 2.30 3.71 -5.83
N ALA A 155 3.60 3.78 -5.57
CA ALA A 155 4.15 3.89 -4.22
C ALA A 155 3.69 5.20 -3.55
N LYS A 156 3.79 6.34 -4.27
CA LYS A 156 3.30 7.64 -3.79
C LYS A 156 1.79 7.60 -3.49
N GLU A 157 0.99 7.07 -4.43
CA GLU A 157 -0.46 6.92 -4.24
C GLU A 157 -0.82 5.93 -3.11
N SER A 158 0.04 4.95 -2.82
CA SER A 158 -0.17 4.01 -1.71
C SER A 158 -0.13 4.69 -0.35
N ILE A 159 0.82 5.61 -0.14
CA ILE A 159 0.85 6.42 1.08
C ILE A 159 -0.33 7.40 1.13
N ARG A 160 -0.64 8.05 0.01
CA ARG A 160 -1.81 8.93 -0.08
C ARG A 160 -3.11 8.22 0.28
N LEU A 161 -3.28 6.97 -0.15
CA LEU A 161 -4.45 6.17 0.25
C LEU A 161 -4.51 5.93 1.76
N LEU A 162 -3.38 5.64 2.42
CA LEU A 162 -3.35 5.49 3.89
C LEU A 162 -3.88 6.76 4.57
N ASP A 163 -3.51 7.94 4.07
CA ASP A 163 -3.98 9.22 4.59
C ASP A 163 -5.48 9.45 4.33
N MET A 164 -5.97 9.14 3.12
CA MET A 164 -7.39 9.26 2.77
C MET A 164 -8.29 8.33 3.58
N VAL A 165 -7.81 7.13 3.90
CA VAL A 165 -8.56 6.14 4.69
C VAL A 165 -8.87 6.65 6.09
N VAL A 166 -7.99 7.47 6.68
CA VAL A 166 -8.23 8.11 7.98
C VAL A 166 -9.49 8.95 7.92
N ASP A 167 -9.61 9.79 6.90
CA ASP A 167 -10.75 10.71 6.74
C ASP A 167 -12.03 9.92 6.42
N VAL A 168 -11.96 8.98 5.47
CA VAL A 168 -13.12 8.16 5.04
C VAL A 168 -13.70 7.34 6.18
N ILE A 169 -12.86 6.73 7.01
CA ILE A 169 -13.32 5.98 8.17
C ILE A 169 -13.85 6.91 9.25
N THR A 170 -13.17 8.03 9.53
CA THR A 170 -13.60 8.99 10.55
C THR A 170 -14.96 9.61 10.20
N GLU A 171 -15.20 9.95 8.93
CA GLU A 171 -16.50 10.42 8.45
C GLU A 171 -17.61 9.37 8.64
N ASN A 172 -17.31 8.09 8.41
CA ASN A 172 -18.29 7.01 8.52
C ASN A 172 -18.56 6.60 9.98
N ASN A 173 -17.51 6.57 10.80
CA ASN A 173 -17.53 6.19 12.20
C ASN A 173 -16.55 7.08 13.00
N PRO A 174 -17.02 8.22 13.55
CA PRO A 174 -16.16 9.16 14.28
C PRO A 174 -15.43 8.55 15.49
N ASN A 175 -15.96 7.48 16.08
CA ASN A 175 -15.32 6.78 17.22
C ASN A 175 -14.02 6.06 16.81
N GLU A 176 -13.78 5.90 15.52
CA GLU A 176 -12.57 5.26 15.00
C GLU A 176 -11.38 6.20 14.90
N TYR A 177 -11.57 7.52 15.02
CA TYR A 177 -10.52 8.52 14.84
C TYR A 177 -9.22 8.19 15.61
N PRO A 178 -9.24 7.87 16.93
CA PRO A 178 -8.01 7.59 17.67
C PRO A 178 -7.22 6.42 17.10
N TRP A 179 -7.91 5.44 16.51
CA TRP A 179 -7.30 4.25 15.94
C TRP A 179 -6.67 4.53 14.58
N VAL A 180 -7.42 5.15 13.67
CA VAL A 180 -6.88 5.48 12.33
C VAL A 180 -5.75 6.50 12.40
N GLU A 181 -5.84 7.46 13.34
CA GLU A 181 -4.77 8.40 13.62
C GLU A 181 -3.51 7.68 14.13
N THR A 182 -3.66 6.83 15.15
CA THR A 182 -2.55 6.04 15.71
C THR A 182 -1.90 5.14 14.68
N TYR A 183 -2.70 4.54 13.79
CA TYR A 183 -2.21 3.54 12.85
C TYR A 183 -1.63 4.14 11.58
N PHE A 184 -2.18 5.22 11.04
CA PHE A 184 -1.72 5.74 9.75
C PHE A 184 -1.02 7.08 9.85
N ARG A 185 -1.34 7.92 10.84
CA ARG A 185 -0.80 9.29 10.96
C ARG A 185 0.31 9.44 11.99
N LYS A 186 0.84 8.36 12.59
CA LYS A 186 1.95 8.51 13.53
C LYS A 186 3.09 9.29 12.88
N LEU A 187 3.19 10.53 13.34
CA LEU A 187 4.17 11.55 13.05
C LEU A 187 5.53 11.04 13.51
N ASP A 188 6.54 11.52 12.81
CA ASP A 188 7.95 11.45 13.16
C ASP A 188 8.13 11.39 14.67
N ILE A 189 8.62 10.25 15.17
CA ILE A 189 9.32 10.27 16.44
C ILE A 189 10.54 11.11 16.14
N GLU A 190 10.46 12.39 16.48
CA GLU A 190 11.62 13.27 16.60
C GLU A 190 12.65 12.50 17.43
N GLU A 191 13.74 12.08 16.78
CA GLU A 191 15.00 11.76 17.45
C GLU A 191 15.72 13.06 17.83
#